data_AF-A0A9D8LGL2-F1
#
_entry.id   AF-A0A9D8LGL2-F1
#
_cell.length_a   1.000
_cell.length_b   1.000
_cell.length_c   1.000
_cell.angle_alpha   90.00
_cell.angle_beta   90.00
_cell.angle_gamma   90.00
#
_symmetry.space_group_name_H-M   'P 1'
#
loop_
_entity.id
_entity.type
_entity.pdbx_description
1 polymer ?
#
loop_
_entity_poly.entity_id
_entity_poly.type
_entity_poly.pdbx_seq_one_letter_code
_entity_poly.pdbx_strand_id
1 'polypeptide(L)' 'LMTDDLNKIVAARNIARRSYRTIQENLWVGVGVVHVLGITAALMGWIGPIEAAFIHLGPDVLVFLNSVKLLNVKISGA' A
#
# COMPACT_ATOMS: atom_id res chain seq x y z
N LEU A 1 18.83 -15.57 -3.64
CA LEU A 1 19.73 -15.67 -4.82
C LEU A 1 21.12 -16.21 -4.49
N MET A 2 21.51 -16.41 -3.22
CA MET A 2 22.81 -17.02 -2.83
C MET A 2 22.90 -18.54 -3.08
N THR A 3 22.10 -19.09 -3.99
CA THR A 3 22.09 -20.51 -4.35
C THR A 3 21.75 -20.61 -5.83
N ASP A 4 22.48 -21.45 -6.58
CA ASP A 4 22.36 -21.62 -8.04
C ASP A 4 21.10 -22.37 -8.49
N ASP A 5 19.95 -22.04 -7.91
CA ASP A 5 18.66 -22.61 -8.29
C ASP A 5 17.80 -21.57 -8.99
N LEU A 6 17.59 -21.77 -10.29
CA LEU A 6 16.76 -20.94 -11.16
C LEU A 6 15.29 -20.92 -10.72
N ASN A 7 14.81 -21.94 -9.99
CA ASN A 7 13.44 -21.95 -9.45
C ASN A 7 13.22 -20.81 -8.43
N LYS A 8 14.28 -20.37 -7.74
CA LYS A 8 14.21 -19.23 -6.80
C LYS A 8 13.92 -17.91 -7.52
N ILE A 9 14.30 -17.77 -8.79
CA ILE A 9 14.00 -16.59 -9.61
C ILE A 9 12.50 -16.53 -9.92
N VAL A 10 11.88 -17.67 -10.25
CA VAL A 10 10.45 -17.76 -10.50
C VAL A 10 9.64 -17.45 -9.22
N ALA A 11 10.07 -18.01 -8.08
CA ALA A 11 9.46 -17.71 -6.78
C ALA A 11 9.56 -16.21 -6.43
N ALA A 12 10.75 -15.61 -6.58
CA ALA A 12 10.95 -14.18 -6.34
C ALA A 12 10.09 -13.31 -7.26
N ARG A 13 9.95 -13.67 -8.54
CA ARG A 13 9.10 -12.96 -9.50
C ARG A 13 7.63 -13.01 -9.13
N ASN A 14 7.15 -14.16 -8.64
CA ASN A 14 5.77 -14.32 -8.19
C ASN A 14 5.47 -13.47 -6.94
N ILE A 15 6.42 -13.44 -5.99
CA ILE A 15 6.33 -12.56 -4.81
C ILE A 15 6.31 -11.10 -5.24
N ALA A 16 7.23 -10.68 -6.12
CA ALA A 16 7.32 -9.32 -6.61
C ALA A 16 6.01 -8.85 -7.28
N ARG A 17 5.40 -9.68 -8.13
CA ARG A 17 4.09 -9.35 -8.74
C ARG A 17 2.99 -9.17 -7.70
N ARG A 18 2.95 -10.02 -6.68
CA ARG A 18 1.94 -9.95 -5.62
C ARG A 18 2.13 -8.72 -4.74
N SER A 19 3.38 -8.39 -4.39
CA SER A 19 3.73 -7.17 -3.68
C SER A 19 3.38 -5.92 -4.50
N TYR A 20 3.69 -5.93 -5.81
CA TYR A 20 3.38 -4.82 -6.70
C TYR A 20 1.87 -4.54 -6.78
N ARG A 21 1.04 -5.60 -6.91
CA ARG A 21 -0.42 -5.44 -6.90
C ARG A 21 -0.92 -4.84 -5.59
N THR A 22 -0.39 -5.31 -4.46
CA THR A 22 -0.74 -4.79 -3.13
C THR A 22 -0.36 -3.31 -2.97
N ILE A 23 0.80 -2.91 -3.51
CA ILE A 23 1.23 -1.51 -3.54
C ILE A 23 0.27 -0.67 -4.39
N GLN A 24 -0.13 -1.15 -5.57
CA GLN A 24 -1.08 -0.43 -6.43
C GLN A 24 -2.45 -0.25 -5.77
N GLU A 25 -2.97 -1.30 -5.09
CA GLU A 25 -4.20 -1.23 -4.32
C GLU A 25 -4.10 -0.20 -3.18
N ASN A 26 -2.99 -0.21 -2.44
CA ASN A 26 -2.70 0.76 -1.38
C ASN A 26 -2.64 2.20 -1.90
N LEU A 27 -1.98 2.42 -3.03
CA LEU A 27 -1.85 3.75 -3.63
C LEU A 27 -3.18 4.27 -4.15
N TRP A 28 -4.00 3.41 -4.77
CA TRP A 28 -5.30 3.81 -5.30
C TRP A 28 -6.30 4.12 -4.18
N VAL A 29 -6.45 3.20 -3.22
CA VAL A 29 -7.49 3.29 -2.19
C VAL A 29 -7.05 4.15 -1.00
N GLY A 30 -5.83 3.95 -0.53
CA GLY A 30 -5.29 4.68 0.61
C GLY A 30 -4.96 6.12 0.22
N VAL A 31 -4.05 6.30 -0.74
CA VAL A 31 -3.54 7.64 -1.06
C VAL A 31 -4.49 8.37 -2.01
N GLY A 32 -4.78 7.81 -3.17
CA GLY A 32 -5.48 8.48 -4.26
C GLY A 32 -6.87 9.02 -3.88
N VAL A 33 -7.78 8.14 -3.47
CA VAL A 33 -9.18 8.53 -3.18
C VAL A 33 -9.27 9.53 -2.03
N VAL A 34 -8.63 9.24 -0.90
CA VAL A 34 -8.79 10.07 0.30
C VAL A 34 -8.11 11.42 0.15
N HIS A 35 -6.95 11.51 -0.52
CA HIS A 35 -6.29 12.79 -0.74
C HIS A 35 -7.05 13.67 -1.73
N VAL A 36 -7.57 13.10 -2.82
CA VAL A 36 -8.38 13.87 -3.78
C VAL A 36 -9.63 14.44 -3.10
N LEU A 37 -10.33 13.63 -2.31
CA LEU A 37 -11.50 14.08 -1.57
C LEU A 37 -11.13 15.11 -0.48
N GLY A 38 -10.09 14.86 0.30
CA GLY A 38 -9.63 15.75 1.37
C GLY A 38 -9.19 17.11 0.83
N ILE A 39 -8.39 17.14 -0.24
CA ILE A 39 -7.96 18.38 -0.90
C ILE A 39 -9.18 19.13 -1.44
N THR A 40 -10.11 18.45 -2.12
CA THR A 40 -11.29 19.10 -2.69
C THR A 40 -12.18 19.67 -1.58
N ALA A 41 -12.41 18.93 -0.49
CA ALA A 41 -13.16 19.40 0.67
C ALA A 41 -12.51 20.61 1.35
N ALA A 42 -11.18 20.60 1.48
CA ALA A 42 -10.43 21.73 2.03
C ALA A 42 -10.51 22.97 1.13
N LEU A 43 -10.39 22.80 -0.20
CA LEU A 43 -10.55 23.89 -1.17
C LEU A 43 -11.96 24.48 -1.19
N MET A 44 -12.99 23.66 -0.97
CA MET A 44 -14.37 24.12 -0.80
C MET A 44 -14.66 24.72 0.58
N GLY A 45 -13.68 24.72 1.50
CA GLY A 45 -13.82 25.26 2.84
C GLY A 45 -14.68 24.41 3.78
N TRP A 46 -14.95 23.15 3.43
CA TRP A 46 -15.76 22.24 4.26
C TRP A 46 -15.00 21.71 5.47
N ILE A 47 -13.68 21.63 5.37
CA ILE A 47 -12.79 21.15 6.42
C ILE A 47 -11.59 22.09 6.57
N GLY A 48 -11.13 22.27 7.81
CA GLY A 48 -9.95 23.06 8.12
C GLY A 48 -8.64 22.25 8.10
N PRO A 49 -7.50 22.90 8.39
CA PRO A 49 -6.19 22.25 8.39
C PRO A 49 -6.05 21.11 9.40
N ILE A 50 -6.72 21.24 10.56
CA ILE A 50 -6.65 20.23 11.63
C ILE A 50 -7.43 18.98 11.20
N GLU A 51 -8.65 19.16 10.69
CA GLU A 51 -9.49 18.08 10.17
C GLU A 51 -8.81 17.37 8.99
N ALA A 52 -8.20 18.13 8.08
CA ALA A 52 -7.45 17.57 6.96
C ALA A 52 -6.28 16.68 7.42
N ALA A 53 -5.57 17.07 8.48
CA ALA A 53 -4.48 16.27 9.06
C ALA A 53 -4.97 14.93 9.64
N PHE A 54 -6.13 14.93 10.30
CA PHE A 54 -6.74 13.68 10.78
C PHE A 54 -7.20 12.78 9.63
N ILE A 55 -7.81 13.37 8.59
CA ILE A 55 -8.26 12.62 7.40
C ILE A 55 -7.06 12.02 6.66
N HIS A 56 -5.93 12.71 6.60
CA HIS A 56 -4.70 12.23 6.00
C HIS A 56 -4.12 10.99 6.71
N LEU A 57 -4.20 10.95 8.05
CA LEU A 57 -3.66 9.86 8.87
C LEU A 57 -4.40 8.52 8.67
N GLY A 58 -5.69 8.55 8.34
CA GLY A 58 -6.50 7.34 8.12
C GLY A 58 -5.95 6.43 7.02
N PRO A 59 -5.76 6.93 5.79
CA PRO A 59 -4.99 6.30 4.72
C PRO A 59 -3.67 5.69 5.13
N ASP A 60 -2.85 6.42 5.87
CA ASP A 60 -1.50 5.99 6.23
C ASP A 60 -1.56 4.72 7.09
N VAL A 61 -2.47 4.69 8.05
CA VAL A 61 -2.72 3.52 8.89
C VAL A 61 -3.27 2.35 8.06
N LEU A 62 -4.19 2.59 7.13
CA LEU A 62 -4.74 1.54 6.25
C LEU A 62 -3.68 0.91 5.36
N VAL A 63 -2.84 1.75 4.72
CA VAL A 63 -1.72 1.31 3.89
C VAL A 63 -0.70 0.54 4.72
N PHE A 64 -0.38 1.03 5.92
CA PHE A 64 0.53 0.35 6.84
C PHE A 64 0.02 -1.06 7.19
N LEU A 65 -1.24 -1.18 7.63
CA LEU A 65 -1.84 -2.47 7.99
C LEU A 65 -1.90 -3.43 6.78
N ASN A 66 -2.23 -2.93 5.59
CA ASN A 66 -2.26 -3.79 4.41
C ASN A 66 -0.86 -4.24 3.99
N SER A 67 0.15 -3.40 4.19
CA SER A 67 1.56 -3.73 3.92
C SER A 67 2.10 -4.78 4.90
N VAL A 68 1.68 -4.75 6.17
CA VAL A 68 2.05 -5.78 7.16
C VAL A 68 1.61 -7.19 6.73
N LYS A 69 0.50 -7.32 5.98
CA LYS A 69 0.07 -8.63 5.46
C LYS A 69 1.09 -9.27 4.51
N LEU A 70 1.92 -8.46 3.83
CA LEU A 70 2.98 -8.97 2.97
C LEU A 70 4.11 -9.65 3.76
N LEU A 71 4.29 -9.31 5.04
CA LEU A 71 5.25 -9.97 5.92
C LEU A 71 4.84 -11.41 6.26
N ASN A 72 3.55 -11.72 6.16
CA ASN A 72 3.01 -13.05 6.46
C ASN A 72 2.88 -13.94 5.21
N VAL A 73 3.46 -13.53 4.08
CA VAL A 73 3.47 -14.33 2.85
C VAL A 73 4.44 -15.50 3.04
N LYS A 74 3.89 -16.68 3.35
CA LYS A 74 4.65 -17.93 3.33
C LYS A 74 5.07 -18.25 1.89
N ILE A 75 6.37 -18.32 1.67
CA ILE A 75 6.96 -18.73 0.40
C ILE A 75 6.92 -20.26 0.36
N SER A 76 5.99 -20.84 -0.40
CA SER A 76 6.04 -22.29 -0.68
C SER A 76 7.26 -22.56 -1.57
N GLY A 77 8.22 -23.34 -1.05
CA GLY A 77 9.45 -23.72 -1.75
C GLY A 77 10.71 -22.98 -1.32
N ALA A 78 10.75 -22.38 -0.13
CA ALA A 78 11.99 -21.94 0.52
C ALA A 78 12.70 -23.12 1.20
#